data_AF-A0A2I0QDU9-F1
#
_entry.id   AF-A0A2I0QDU9-F1
#
_cell.length_a   1.000
_cell.length_b   1.000
_cell.length_c   1.000
_cell.angle_alpha   90.00
_cell.angle_beta   90.00
_cell.angle_gamma   90.00
#
_symmetry.space_group_name_H-M   'P 1'
#
loop_
_entity.id
_entity.type
_entity.pdbx_description
1 polymer ?
#
loop_
_entity_poly.entity_id
_entity_poly.type
_entity_poly.pdbx_seq_one_letter_code
_entity_poly.pdbx_strand_id
1 'polypeptide(L)' 'MKTQSKWLIEHIKEIKEKYAGKYVVILKDKIISSGSTASDALNKIGDDELKMAEIIRIPSTKKVFY' A
#
# COMPACT_ATOMS: atom_id res chain seq x y z
N MET A 1 0.20 -17.74 13.39
CA MET A 1 0.16 -17.35 11.96
C MET A 1 0.48 -15.86 11.86
N LYS A 2 1.73 -15.49 11.55
CA LYS A 2 2.19 -14.09 11.36
C LYS A 2 3.22 -14.02 10.22
N THR A 3 2.90 -14.67 9.10
CA THR A 3 3.80 -14.72 7.93
C THR A 3 3.67 -13.45 7.09
N GLN A 4 2.58 -12.70 7.22
CA GLN A 4 2.25 -11.57 6.35
C GLN A 4 3.16 -10.34 6.49
N SER A 5 3.91 -10.26 7.59
CA SER A 5 4.73 -9.08 7.87
C SER A 5 6.12 -9.16 7.24
N LYS A 6 6.65 -10.36 6.94
CA LYS A 6 8.03 -10.50 6.43
C LYS A 6 8.19 -9.91 5.03
N TRP A 7 7.28 -10.25 4.12
CA TRP A 7 7.32 -9.72 2.75
C TRP A 7 7.22 -8.19 2.73
N LEU A 8 6.27 -7.65 3.50
CA LEU A 8 6.08 -6.21 3.61
C LEU A 8 7.35 -5.53 4.11
N ILE A 9 7.98 -6.06 5.17
CA ILE A 9 9.19 -5.48 5.77
C ILE A 9 10.38 -5.54 4.80
N GLU A 10 10.57 -6.66 4.10
CA GLU A 10 11.66 -6.80 3.13
C GLU A 10 11.49 -5.85 1.94
N HIS A 11 10.25 -5.65 1.47
CA HIS A 11 9.96 -4.81 0.30
C HIS A 11 9.54 -3.38 0.67
N ILE A 12 9.48 -3.02 1.96
CA ILE A 12 8.95 -1.72 2.40
C ILE A 12 9.74 -0.54 1.84
N LYS A 13 11.04 -0.72 1.62
CA LYS A 13 11.93 0.31 1.10
C LYS A 13 11.62 0.62 -0.37
N GLU A 14 11.49 -0.43 -1.17
CA GLU A 14 11.08 -0.31 -2.58
C GLU A 14 9.66 0.23 -2.72
N ILE A 15 8.74 -0.21 -1.85
CA ILE A 15 7.36 0.28 -1.82
C ILE A 15 7.34 1.77 -1.46
N LYS A 16 8.15 2.19 -0.47
CA LYS A 16 8.28 3.60 -0.10
C LYS A 16 8.84 4.46 -1.22
N GLU A 17 9.81 3.97 -2.01
CA GLU A 17 10.34 4.71 -3.14
C GLU A 17 9.36 4.77 -4.31
N LYS A 18 8.73 3.64 -4.66
CA LYS A 18 7.86 3.52 -5.84
C LYS A 18 6.45 4.09 -5.62
N TYR A 19 5.95 4.02 -4.39
CA TYR A 19 4.62 4.46 -3.99
C TYR A 19 4.66 5.59 -2.97
N ALA A 20 5.76 6.34 -2.89
CA ALA A 20 5.91 7.49 -2.00
C ALA A 20 4.72 8.46 -2.14
N GLY A 21 3.96 8.65 -1.06
CA GLY A 21 2.83 9.59 -1.04
C GLY A 21 1.55 9.07 -1.71
N LYS A 22 1.53 7.81 -2.12
CA LYS A 22 0.35 7.13 -2.67
C LYS A 22 -0.30 6.22 -1.62
N TYR A 23 -1.57 5.92 -1.85
CA TYR A 23 -2.30 4.86 -1.16
C TYR A 23 -2.03 3.55 -1.87
N VAL A 24 -1.74 2.52 -1.10
CA VAL A 24 -1.42 1.20 -1.60
C VAL A 24 -2.35 0.21 -0.92
N VAL A 25 -2.92 -0.68 -1.70
CA VAL A 25 -3.83 -1.71 -1.19
C VAL A 25 -3.13 -3.05 -1.23
N ILE A 26 -3.12 -3.70 -0.07
CA ILE A 26 -2.39 -4.93 0.17
C ILE A 26 -3.40 -6.02 0.46
N LEU A 27 -3.30 -7.10 -0.28
CA LEU A 27 -4.11 -8.29 -0.11
C LEU A 27 -3.21 -9.51 -0.21
N LYS A 28 -3.27 -10.40 0.78
CA LYS A 28 -2.48 -11.65 0.83
C LYS A 28 -0.99 -11.45 0.49
N ASP A 29 -0.33 -10.49 1.16
CA ASP A 29 1.10 -10.17 0.95
C ASP A 29 1.45 -9.67 -0.45
N LYS A 30 0.49 -9.14 -1.20
CA LYS A 30 0.74 -8.52 -2.50
C LYS A 30 0.05 -7.17 -2.60
N ILE A 31 0.74 -6.25 -3.26
CA ILE A 31 0.13 -4.98 -3.67
C ILE A 31 -0.75 -5.28 -4.88
N ILE A 32 -2.06 -5.18 -4.69
CA ILE A 32 -3.05 -5.37 -5.76
C ILE A 32 -3.38 -4.07 -6.46
N SER A 33 -3.26 -2.94 -5.76
CA SER A 33 -3.57 -1.63 -6.32
C SER A 33 -2.79 -0.51 -5.65
N SER A 34 -2.64 0.59 -6.39
CA SER A 34 -2.08 1.83 -5.88
C SER A 34 -2.78 3.02 -6.53
N GLY A 35 -2.97 4.09 -5.76
CA GLY A 35 -3.65 5.30 -6.20
C GLY A 35 -3.19 6.53 -5.44
N SER A 36 -3.41 7.71 -6.00
CA SER A 36 -3.10 8.98 -5.32
C SER A 36 -4.06 9.28 -4.16
N THR A 37 -5.24 8.66 -4.17
CA THR A 37 -6.27 8.75 -3.12
C THR A 37 -6.75 7.36 -2.73
N ALA A 38 -7.30 7.21 -1.52
CA ALA A 38 -7.86 5.95 -1.05
C ALA A 38 -8.96 5.44 -2.00
N SER A 39 -9.82 6.33 -2.49
CA SER A 39 -10.87 6.01 -3.45
C SER A 39 -10.31 5.51 -4.78
N ASP A 40 -9.25 6.10 -5.32
CA ASP A 40 -8.62 5.64 -6.58
C ASP A 40 -7.97 4.26 -6.43
N ALA A 41 -7.34 4.04 -5.28
CA ALA A 41 -6.71 2.76 -4.97
C ALA A 41 -7.76 1.64 -4.79
N LEU A 42 -8.91 1.96 -4.18
CA LEU A 42 -10.03 1.05 -3.97
C LEU A 42 -10.89 0.82 -5.22
N ASN A 43 -11.06 1.82 -6.08
CA ASN A 43 -11.91 1.71 -7.28
C ASN A 43 -11.44 0.63 -8.25
N LYS A 44 -10.15 0.27 -8.17
CA LYS A 44 -9.53 -0.78 -8.98
C LYS A 44 -9.72 -2.19 -8.41
N ILE A 45 -10.42 -2.31 -7.29
CA ILE A 45 -10.55 -3.55 -6.52
C ILE A 45 -12.04 -3.88 -6.43
N GLY A 46 -12.40 -5.13 -6.69
CA GLY A 46 -13.79 -5.59 -6.56
C GLY A 46 -14.25 -5.61 -5.10
N ASP A 47 -15.55 -5.42 -4.85
CA ASP A 47 -16.18 -5.40 -3.52
C ASP A 47 -15.82 -6.59 -2.61
N ASP A 48 -15.57 -7.76 -3.19
CA ASP A 48 -15.18 -8.97 -2.47
C ASP A 48 -13.76 -8.88 -1.88
N GLU A 49 -12.83 -8.31 -2.64
CA GLU A 49 -11.44 -8.10 -2.21
C GLU A 49 -11.33 -6.91 -1.25
N LEU A 50 -12.23 -5.93 -1.36
CA LEU A 50 -12.32 -4.74 -0.52
C LEU A 50 -12.53 -5.06 0.97
N LYS A 51 -13.26 -6.14 1.29
CA LYS A 51 -13.51 -6.57 2.68
C LYS A 51 -12.31 -7.24 3.34
N MET A 52 -11.37 -7.75 2.55
CA MET A 52 -10.16 -8.44 3.03
C MET A 52 -8.88 -7.61 2.81
N ALA A 53 -8.97 -6.52 2.07
CA ALA A 53 -7.84 -5.70 1.69
C ALA A 53 -7.49 -4.67 2.77
N GLU A 54 -6.20 -4.57 3.07
CA GLU A 54 -5.66 -3.51 3.94
C GLU A 54 -5.16 -2.35 3.08
N ILE A 55 -5.69 -1.15 3.36
CA ILE A 55 -5.25 0.07 2.69
C ILE A 55 -4.24 0.76 3.58
N ILE A 56 -3.04 0.96 3.06
CA ILE A 56 -1.97 1.64 3.77
C ILE A 56 -1.58 2.88 2.99
N ARG A 57 -1.57 4.02 3.68
CA ARG A 57 -0.99 5.24 3.12
C ARG A 57 0.51 5.18 3.31
N ILE A 58 1.26 5.26 2.21
CA ILE A 58 2.71 5.27 2.28
C ILE A 58 3.17 6.72 2.46
N PRO A 59 3.70 7.09 3.64
CA PRO A 59 4.22 8.44 3.85
C PRO A 59 5.39 8.66 2.90
N SER A 60 5.30 9.71 2.08
CA SER A 60 6.44 10.15 1.29
C SER A 60 7.42 10.84 2.23
N THR A 61 8.66 10.34 2.29
CA THR A 61 9.79 11.07 2.87
C THR A 61 10.26 12.14 1.90
N LYS A 62 9.35 13.00 1.40
CA LYS A 62 9.77 14.36 1.06
C LYS A 62 10.10 15.00 2.40
N LYS A 63 11.39 14.90 2.77
CA LYS A 63 11.99 15.80 3.75
C LYS A 63 11.51 17.20 3.37
N VAL A 64 10.61 17.74 4.17
CA VAL A 64 10.41 19.18 4.20
C VAL A 64 11.72 19.68 4.79
N PHE A 65 12.67 20.05 3.93
CA PHE A 65 13.79 20.88 4.36
C PHE A 65 13.15 22.21 4.74
N TYR A 66 12.99 22.42 6.04
CA TYR A 66 12.66 23.71 6.62
C TYR A 66 13.90 24.61 6.54
#